data_AF-A0A7S2IT37-F1
#
_entry.id   AF-A0A7S2IT37-F1
#
_cell.length_a   1.000
_cell.length_b   1.000
_cell.length_c   1.000
_cell.angle_alpha   90.00
_cell.angle_beta   90.00
_cell.angle_gamma   90.00
#
_symmetry.space_group_name_H-M   'P 1'
#
loop_
_entity.id
_entity.type
_entity.pdbx_description
1 polymer ?
#
loop_
_entity_poly.entity_id
_entity_poly.type
_entity_poly.pdbx_seq_one_letter_code
_entity_poly.pdbx_strand_id
1 'polypeptide(L)'
;MAVAIATHPTRLGGIAAVPMQCPLSAAAELHRAVHELGLLGAGIGTDWGVSLDSAELDPFWHTATELDVPIFMHPAPRGIDGPAGDIRLRKYELDVVIGFNLESTVAISTLIFGEVLSRHPKLDICFP
;
A
#
# COMPACT_ATOMS: atom_id res chain seq x y z
N MET A 1 -7.40 -14.07 7.07
CA MET A 1 -8.34 -13.21 6.34
C MET A 1 -9.41 -14.03 5.61
N ALA A 2 -9.07 -14.78 4.55
CA ALA A 2 -10.05 -15.51 3.73
C ALA A 2 -11.00 -16.45 4.50
N VAL A 3 -10.51 -17.21 5.49
CA VAL A 3 -11.36 -18.07 6.35
C VAL A 3 -12.43 -17.27 7.09
N ALA A 4 -12.08 -16.09 7.61
CA ALA A 4 -13.04 -15.24 8.30
C ALA A 4 -14.09 -14.69 7.34
N ILE A 5 -13.68 -14.27 6.13
CA ILE A 5 -14.60 -13.83 5.07
C ILE A 5 -15.58 -14.95 4.70
N ALA A 6 -15.11 -16.18 4.55
CA ALA A 6 -15.96 -17.33 4.22
C ALA A 6 -17.08 -17.59 5.25
N THR A 7 -16.93 -17.14 6.50
CA THR A 7 -18.01 -17.23 7.50
C THR A 7 -19.14 -16.23 7.26
N HIS A 8 -18.86 -15.08 6.62
CA HIS A 8 -19.82 -14.00 6.38
C HIS A 8 -19.55 -13.25 5.04
N PRO A 9 -19.62 -13.93 3.89
CA PRO A 9 -19.12 -13.40 2.61
C PRO A 9 -19.91 -12.22 2.05
N THR A 10 -21.14 -12.00 2.50
CA THR A 10 -21.97 -10.85 2.10
C THR A 10 -21.73 -9.60 2.95
N ARG A 11 -20.94 -9.72 4.03
CA ARG A 11 -20.69 -8.67 5.03
C ARG A 11 -19.23 -8.30 5.16
N LEU A 12 -18.33 -9.22 4.80
CA LEU A 12 -16.90 -9.06 4.92
C LEU A 12 -16.25 -9.15 3.54
N GLY A 13 -15.41 -8.18 3.24
CA GLY A 13 -14.39 -8.27 2.20
C GLY A 13 -13.01 -8.20 2.84
N GLY A 14 -11.96 -8.45 2.07
CA GLY A 14 -10.61 -8.28 2.58
C GLY A 14 -9.59 -8.12 1.47
N ILE A 15 -8.49 -7.48 1.85
CA ILE A 15 -7.30 -7.26 1.05
C ILE A 15 -6.14 -8.01 1.68
N ALA A 16 -5.15 -8.39 0.87
CA ALA A 16 -3.96 -9.08 1.32
C ALA A 16 -2.95 -8.12 1.95
N ALA A 17 -2.26 -8.57 3.00
CA ALA A 17 -0.95 -8.00 3.34
C ALA A 17 0.09 -8.73 2.49
N VAL A 18 1.01 -7.99 1.87
CA VAL A 18 2.01 -8.52 0.93
C VAL A 18 3.43 -8.16 1.39
N PRO A 19 4.45 -9.00 1.12
CA PRO A 19 5.83 -8.78 1.56
C PRO A 19 6.56 -7.73 0.70
N MET A 20 6.23 -6.45 0.88
CA MET A 20 6.77 -5.35 0.07
C MET A 20 8.30 -5.18 0.11
N GLN A 21 8.97 -5.76 1.12
CA GLN A 21 10.44 -5.83 1.18
C GLN A 21 11.04 -6.66 0.04
N CYS A 22 10.23 -7.49 -0.63
CA CYS A 22 10.60 -8.28 -1.80
C CYS A 22 9.53 -8.12 -2.89
N PRO A 23 9.69 -7.17 -3.84
CA PRO A 23 8.66 -6.84 -4.83
C PRO A 23 8.17 -8.03 -5.66
N LEU A 24 9.07 -8.96 -6.02
CA LEU A 24 8.71 -10.18 -6.73
C LEU A 24 7.83 -11.11 -5.90
N SER A 25 8.13 -11.26 -4.60
CA SER A 25 7.28 -12.03 -3.68
C SER A 25 5.96 -11.34 -3.41
N ALA A 26 5.94 -10.00 -3.36
CA ALA A 26 4.72 -9.22 -3.22
C ALA A 26 3.77 -9.40 -4.41
N ALA A 27 4.31 -9.36 -5.64
CA ALA A 27 3.56 -9.64 -6.86
C ALA A 27 2.98 -11.06 -6.86
N ALA A 28 3.80 -12.07 -6.56
CA ALA A 28 3.35 -13.46 -6.50
C ALA A 28 2.26 -13.68 -5.43
N GLU A 29 2.41 -13.06 -4.27
CA GLU A 29 1.42 -13.17 -3.19
C GLU A 29 0.12 -12.42 -3.53
N LEU A 30 0.19 -11.27 -4.20
CA LEU A 30 -1.00 -10.56 -4.68
C LEU A 30 -1.78 -11.43 -5.68
N HIS A 31 -1.10 -12.04 -6.65
CA HIS A 31 -1.71 -12.95 -7.61
C HIS A 31 -2.40 -14.13 -6.90
N ARG A 32 -1.70 -14.79 -5.96
CA ARG A 32 -2.25 -15.90 -5.17
C ARG A 32 -3.46 -15.46 -4.34
N ALA A 33 -3.37 -14.30 -3.69
CA ALA A 33 -4.44 -13.75 -2.87
C ALA A 33 -5.72 -13.47 -3.65
N VAL A 34 -5.60 -12.89 -4.85
CA VAL A 34 -6.75 -12.58 -5.70
C VAL A 34 -7.33 -13.85 -6.31
N HIS A 35 -6.51 -14.67 -6.97
CA HIS A 35 -7.01 -15.82 -7.73
C HIS A 35 -7.41 -17.03 -6.88
N GLU A 36 -6.63 -17.34 -5.84
CA GLU A 36 -6.87 -18.55 -5.04
C GLU A 36 -7.71 -18.28 -3.79
N LEU A 37 -7.59 -17.08 -3.20
CA LEU A 37 -8.26 -16.73 -1.95
C LEU A 37 -9.46 -15.80 -2.12
N GLY A 38 -9.67 -15.23 -3.31
CA GLY A 38 -10.77 -14.30 -3.58
C GLY A 38 -10.67 -12.98 -2.81
N LEU A 39 -9.45 -12.56 -2.44
CA LEU A 39 -9.22 -11.24 -1.83
C LEU A 39 -9.32 -10.15 -2.89
N LEU A 40 -9.71 -8.95 -2.46
CA LEU A 40 -10.11 -7.85 -3.34
C LEU A 40 -8.95 -6.94 -3.79
N GLY A 41 -7.70 -7.29 -3.45
CA GLY A 41 -6.53 -6.45 -3.67
C GLY A 41 -5.51 -6.59 -2.54
N ALA A 42 -4.67 -5.57 -2.33
CA ALA A 42 -3.69 -5.53 -1.25
C ALA A 42 -3.73 -4.24 -0.44
N GLY A 43 -3.38 -4.35 0.84
CA GLY A 43 -3.11 -3.25 1.75
C GLY A 43 -1.61 -3.14 2.00
N ILE A 44 -1.02 -1.97 1.74
CA ILE A 44 0.41 -1.70 1.89
C ILE A 44 0.65 -0.43 2.71
N GLY A 45 1.86 -0.31 3.27
CA GLY A 45 2.32 0.93 3.92
C GLY A 45 2.80 1.97 2.92
N THR A 46 3.71 2.85 3.35
CA THR A 46 4.41 3.81 2.48
C THR A 46 5.95 3.73 2.53
N ASP A 47 6.52 3.00 3.50
CA ASP A 47 7.97 2.84 3.66
C ASP A 47 8.33 1.38 4.03
N TRP A 48 9.18 0.76 3.24
CA TRP A 48 9.78 -0.56 3.45
C TRP A 48 11.24 -0.62 2.94
N GLY A 49 11.89 0.54 2.84
CA GLY A 49 13.27 0.65 2.35
C GLY A 49 13.43 0.72 0.82
N VAL A 50 12.33 0.65 0.05
CA VAL A 50 12.32 0.87 -1.40
C VAL A 50 11.34 2.02 -1.69
N SER A 51 11.78 3.00 -2.47
CA SER A 51 10.93 4.13 -2.85
C SER A 51 9.78 3.68 -3.77
N LEU A 52 8.60 4.28 -3.61
CA LEU A 52 7.37 3.93 -4.36
C LEU A 52 7.52 4.04 -5.88
N ASP A 53 8.40 4.93 -6.35
CA ASP A 53 8.70 5.16 -7.75
C ASP A 53 9.81 4.29 -8.32
N SER A 54 10.46 3.47 -7.50
CA SER A 54 11.52 2.57 -7.94
C SER A 54 11.02 1.57 -8.97
N ALA A 55 11.80 1.35 -10.03
CA ALA A 55 11.53 0.32 -11.03
C ALA A 55 11.53 -1.10 -10.42
N GLU A 56 12.14 -1.29 -9.24
CA GLU A 56 12.06 -2.56 -8.50
C GLU A 56 10.63 -2.93 -8.11
N LEU A 57 9.73 -1.95 -7.97
CA LEU A 57 8.32 -2.18 -7.68
C LEU A 57 7.45 -2.37 -8.93
N ASP A 58 7.98 -2.16 -10.14
CA ASP A 58 7.21 -2.33 -11.37
C ASP A 58 6.59 -3.72 -11.53
N PRO A 59 7.21 -4.84 -11.12
CA PRO A 59 6.54 -6.14 -11.12
C PRO A 59 5.27 -6.17 -10.26
N PHE A 60 5.29 -5.52 -9.10
CA PHE A 60 4.12 -5.45 -8.21
C PHE A 60 3.02 -4.56 -8.80
N TRP A 61 3.37 -3.38 -9.31
CA TRP A 61 2.43 -2.48 -9.98
C TRP A 61 1.82 -3.10 -11.24
N HIS A 62 2.63 -3.83 -12.00
CA HIS A 62 2.17 -4.57 -13.16
C HIS A 62 1.15 -5.64 -12.77
N THR A 63 1.43 -6.45 -11.75
CA THR A 63 0.50 -7.48 -11.27
C THR A 63 -0.80 -6.88 -10.74
N ALA A 64 -0.75 -5.79 -9.96
CA ALA A 64 -1.96 -5.10 -9.52
C ALA A 64 -2.83 -4.61 -10.69
N THR A 65 -2.17 -4.09 -11.72
CA THR A 65 -2.82 -3.62 -12.95
C THR A 65 -3.39 -4.76 -13.80
N GLU A 66 -2.67 -5.87 -13.91
CA GLU A 66 -3.10 -7.06 -14.66
C GLU A 66 -4.34 -7.70 -14.03
N LEU A 67 -4.37 -7.77 -12.70
CA LEU A 67 -5.46 -8.32 -11.92
C LEU A 67 -6.68 -7.39 -11.83
N ASP A 68 -6.53 -6.12 -12.21
CA ASP A 68 -7.56 -5.08 -12.10
C ASP A 68 -8.09 -4.94 -10.66
N VAL A 69 -7.17 -4.85 -9.70
CA VAL A 69 -7.49 -4.75 -8.26
C VAL A 69 -6.90 -3.48 -7.63
N PRO A 70 -7.61 -2.86 -6.67
CA PRO A 70 -7.11 -1.71 -5.95
C PRO A 70 -5.98 -2.06 -4.99
N ILE A 71 -5.05 -1.11 -4.84
CA ILE A 71 -4.05 -1.11 -3.77
C ILE A 71 -4.43 -0.06 -2.74
N PHE A 72 -4.84 -0.51 -1.54
CA PHE A 72 -5.08 0.37 -0.42
C PHE A 72 -3.75 0.74 0.24
N MET A 73 -3.37 2.01 0.15
CA MET A 73 -2.11 2.52 0.69
C MET A 73 -2.37 3.24 2.00
N HIS A 74 -1.99 2.62 3.11
CA HIS A 74 -2.12 3.19 4.44
C HIS A 74 -0.82 3.93 4.83
N PRO A 75 -0.88 5.20 5.26
CA PRO A 75 0.31 5.95 5.64
C PRO A 75 1.02 5.32 6.83
N ALA A 76 2.35 5.34 6.80
CA ALA A 76 3.19 4.88 7.90
C ALA A 76 4.13 6.01 8.36
N PRO A 77 3.61 7.07 9.02
CA PRO A 77 4.41 8.23 9.36
C PRO A 77 5.53 7.88 10.34
N ARG A 78 6.69 8.51 10.14
CA ARG A 78 7.83 8.40 11.06
C ARG A 78 7.48 9.01 12.43
N GLY A 79 8.02 8.42 13.48
CA GLY A 79 7.91 8.94 14.86
C GLY A 79 6.81 8.34 15.74
N ILE A 80 5.83 7.61 15.17
CA ILE A 80 4.85 6.81 15.95
C ILE A 80 5.43 5.43 16.24
N ASP A 81 5.57 4.60 15.21
CA ASP A 81 6.08 3.21 15.30
C ASP A 81 7.36 2.99 14.46
N GLY A 82 7.96 4.08 13.96
CA GLY A 82 9.08 4.08 13.03
C GLY A 82 10.31 4.87 13.51
N PRO A 83 11.30 5.12 12.64
CA PRO A 83 12.44 5.96 12.97
C PRO A 83 11.99 7.35 13.46
N ALA A 84 12.85 8.04 14.21
CA ALA A 84 12.51 9.32 14.81
C ALA A 84 12.03 10.33 13.74
N GLY A 85 10.77 10.77 13.86
CA GLY A 85 10.20 11.85 13.06
C GLY A 85 10.54 13.23 13.61
N ASP A 86 9.93 14.27 13.04
CA ASP A 86 10.06 15.63 13.55
C ASP A 86 9.56 15.72 15.00
N ILE A 87 10.45 16.15 15.90
CA ILE A 87 10.17 16.25 17.34
C ILE A 87 8.95 17.14 17.66
N ARG A 88 8.61 18.08 16.78
CA ARG A 88 7.45 18.97 16.91
C ARG A 88 6.13 18.22 16.83
N LEU A 89 6.08 17.09 16.12
CA LEU A 89 4.87 16.28 15.94
C LEU A 89 4.47 15.50 17.19
N ARG A 90 5.36 15.33 18.18
CA ARG A 90 5.08 14.58 19.42
C ARG A 90 4.11 15.27 20.38
N LYS A 91 3.67 16.48 20.07
CA LYS A 91 2.75 17.26 20.90
C LYS A 91 1.36 17.21 20.29
N TYR A 92 0.33 17.19 21.13
CA TYR A 92 -1.07 17.38 20.71
C TYR A 92 -1.56 16.42 19.61
N GLU A 93 -1.02 15.20 19.56
CA GLU A 93 -1.35 14.20 18.52
C GLU A 93 -1.11 14.72 17.09
N LEU A 94 -0.15 15.64 16.92
CA LEU A 94 0.19 16.20 15.61
C LEU A 94 0.84 15.16 14.68
N ASP A 95 1.38 14.07 15.23
CA ASP A 95 1.79 12.89 14.48
C ASP A 95 0.59 12.19 13.80
N VAL A 96 -0.58 12.14 14.45
CA VAL A 96 -1.82 11.64 13.84
C VAL A 96 -2.41 12.67 12.88
N VAL A 97 -2.56 13.92 13.33
CA VAL A 97 -3.27 14.96 12.58
C VAL A 97 -2.47 15.45 11.36
N ILE A 98 -1.17 15.66 11.52
CA ILE A 98 -0.29 16.17 10.45
C ILE A 98 0.55 15.03 9.86
N GLY A 99 1.09 14.14 10.69
CA GLY A 99 2.03 13.11 10.23
C GLY A 99 1.44 12.19 9.17
N PHE A 100 0.22 11.66 9.38
CA PHE A 100 -0.46 10.82 8.38
C PHE A 100 -0.71 11.56 7.06
N ASN A 101 -1.21 12.80 7.13
CA ASN A 101 -1.47 13.62 5.95
C ASN A 101 -0.18 13.95 5.18
N LEU A 102 0.89 14.28 5.92
CA LEU A 102 2.19 14.57 5.34
C LEU A 102 2.73 13.33 4.62
N GLU A 103 2.65 12.16 5.26
CA GLU A 103 3.11 10.90 4.69
C GLU A 103 2.31 10.52 3.43
N SER A 104 0.97 10.62 3.45
CA SER A 104 0.13 10.46 2.25
C SER A 104 0.55 11.42 1.14
N THR A 105 0.79 12.69 1.48
CA THR A 105 1.17 13.72 0.51
C THR A 105 2.50 13.37 -0.16
N VAL A 106 3.48 12.91 0.61
CA VAL A 106 4.78 12.45 0.09
C VAL A 106 4.57 11.23 -0.80
N ALA A 107 3.83 10.22 -0.34
CA ALA A 107 3.59 9.00 -1.11
C ALA A 107 2.90 9.26 -2.46
N ILE A 108 1.83 10.06 -2.47
CA ILE A 108 1.13 10.48 -3.69
C ILE A 108 2.06 11.26 -4.62
N SER A 109 2.83 12.21 -4.07
CA SER A 109 3.77 13.01 -4.86
C SER A 109 4.85 12.14 -5.50
N THR A 110 5.38 11.15 -4.77
CA THR A 110 6.37 10.19 -5.28
C THR A 110 5.79 9.35 -6.42
N LEU A 111 4.56 8.84 -6.30
CA LEU A 111 3.91 8.06 -7.37
C LEU A 111 3.67 8.90 -8.64
N ILE A 112 3.23 10.15 -8.48
CA ILE A 112 2.95 11.05 -9.61
C ILE A 112 4.24 11.52 -10.27
N PHE A 113 5.14 12.15 -9.51
CA PHE A 113 6.36 12.74 -10.06
C PHE A 113 7.41 11.70 -10.43
N GLY A 114 7.36 10.52 -9.81
CA GLY A 114 8.15 9.35 -10.20
C GLY A 114 7.58 8.59 -11.39
N GLU A 115 6.55 9.11 -12.06
CA GLU A 115 5.94 8.58 -13.28
C GLU A 115 5.38 7.15 -13.17
N VAL A 116 5.07 6.68 -11.96
CA VAL A 116 4.50 5.32 -11.76
C VAL A 116 3.18 5.18 -12.50
N LEU A 117 2.31 6.19 -12.39
CA LEU A 117 1.02 6.21 -13.07
C LEU A 117 1.17 6.36 -14.60
N SER A 118 2.30 6.89 -15.09
CA SER A 118 2.60 6.91 -16.52
C SER A 118 3.05 5.53 -17.02
N ARG A 119 3.84 4.80 -16.22
CA ARG A 119 4.27 3.42 -16.53
C ARG A 119 3.14 2.40 -16.39
N HIS A 120 2.20 2.62 -15.46
CA HIS A 120 1.09 1.74 -15.13
C HIS A 120 -0.24 2.52 -15.14
N PRO A 121 -0.76 2.91 -16.33
CA PRO A 121 -1.87 3.87 -16.46
C PRO A 121 -3.24 3.37 -15.99
N LYS A 122 -3.36 2.07 -15.69
CA LYS A 122 -4.58 1.46 -15.16
C LYS A 122 -4.46 1.08 -13.68
N LEU A 123 -3.35 1.44 -13.03
CA LEU A 123 -3.14 1.17 -11.62
C LEU A 123 -4.17 1.93 -10.78
N ASP A 124 -4.91 1.21 -9.93
CA ASP A 124 -5.89 1.78 -9.00
C ASP A 124 -5.29 1.80 -7.58
N ILE A 125 -5.22 3.00 -6.99
CA ILE A 125 -4.67 3.22 -5.64
C ILE A 125 -5.68 4.00 -4.83
N CYS A 126 -5.99 3.48 -3.64
CA CYS A 126 -6.87 4.11 -2.66
C CYS A 126 -6.05 4.59 -1.46
N PHE A 127 -6.15 5.88 -1.16
CA PHE A 127 -5.60 6.49 0.06
C PHE A 127 -6.74 6.81 1.05
N PRO A 128 -6.52 6.70 2.36
CA PRO A 128 -7.49 7.12 3.38
C PRO A 128 -7.66 8.63 3.49
#